data_AF-A0A2D0HKZ4-F1
#
_entry.id   AF-A0A2D0HKZ4-F1
#
_cell.length_a   1.000
_cell.length_b   1.000
_cell.length_c   1.000
_cell.angle_alpha   90.00
_cell.angle_beta   90.00
_cell.angle_gamma   90.00
#
_symmetry.space_group_name_H-M   'P 1'
#
loop_
_entity.id
_entity.type
_entity.pdbx_description
1 polymer ?
#
loop_
_entity_poly.entity_id
_entity_poly.type
_entity_poly.pdbx_seq_one_letter_code
_entity_poly.pdbx_strand_id
1 'polypeptide(L)'
;MISDVLFDAKNDIEYYLNEPTFSDVYSDAKLREQLHELMISMEKIRVQLDNVPDIEQIFESLKTKIEERCKIANIEYKKIRFDDDNNEGLEIFLQEGRSKRNVIISISNARKAGILLEHKFENYKFMSGYNGICSYEDKYIEVLINSLDKSSIQKIYERLFNLDNSGNYLNNISYENDTKLELTYNSSEGLNITILISPISDIAKSLLSNIQDDSISLKISGLNITQQDKTISYLEKYANSIFFQIDLVLGLPLTVQRIQNQEENILQHDAQTTLNIKYPVCQYDKEALSLYWYARSANEMPLLQYLAYYQVIEFYFSTYSQIKATRTIQNLMKTPGFNIHNDNDIIKVLSIAKSSFGRGFITEISQLEATLKECIQISLLKEFLKKMKDSNLF
;
A
#
# COMPACT_ATOMS: atom_id res chain seq x y z
N MET A 1 -14.62 35.99 -1.14
CA MET A 1 -13.17 36.27 -0.98
C MET A 1 -12.49 36.66 -2.30
N ILE A 2 -12.40 35.82 -3.34
CA ILE A 2 -11.75 36.21 -4.62
C ILE A 2 -12.57 37.28 -5.37
N SER A 3 -13.91 37.17 -5.38
CA SER A 3 -14.79 38.19 -5.96
C SER A 3 -14.63 39.56 -5.26
N ASP A 4 -14.55 39.56 -3.93
CA ASP A 4 -14.35 40.78 -3.13
C ASP A 4 -12.98 41.42 -3.39
N VAL A 5 -11.91 40.62 -3.48
CA VAL A 5 -10.56 41.10 -3.82
C VAL A 5 -10.52 41.71 -5.22
N LEU A 6 -11.24 41.12 -6.19
CA LEU A 6 -11.34 41.66 -7.55
C LEU A 6 -12.17 42.96 -7.58
N PHE A 7 -13.19 43.06 -6.73
CA PHE A 7 -14.00 44.28 -6.58
C PHE A 7 -13.19 45.43 -5.96
N ASP A 8 -12.45 45.15 -4.89
CA ASP A 8 -11.58 46.14 -4.23
C ASP A 8 -10.48 46.62 -5.18
N ALA A 9 -9.81 45.70 -5.88
CA ALA A 9 -8.78 46.04 -6.87
C ALA A 9 -9.33 46.90 -8.02
N LYS A 10 -10.57 46.66 -8.47
CA LYS A 10 -11.21 47.50 -9.48
C LYS A 10 -11.49 48.91 -8.94
N ASN A 11 -12.01 49.02 -7.73
CA ASN A 11 -12.30 50.32 -7.08
C ASN A 11 -11.02 51.13 -6.87
N ASP A 12 -9.92 50.49 -6.49
CA ASP A 12 -8.61 51.14 -6.35
C ASP A 12 -8.13 51.69 -7.71
N ILE A 13 -8.24 50.90 -8.78
CA ILE A 13 -7.86 51.34 -10.15
C ILE A 13 -8.72 52.53 -10.59
N GLU A 14 -10.04 52.49 -10.36
CA GLU A 14 -10.94 53.60 -10.68
C GLU A 14 -10.63 54.85 -9.86
N TYR A 15 -10.27 54.69 -8.58
CA TYR A 15 -9.85 55.78 -7.72
C TYR A 15 -8.57 56.45 -8.24
N TYR A 16 -7.54 55.67 -8.58
CA TYR A 16 -6.28 56.18 -9.12
C TYR A 16 -6.41 56.85 -10.49
N LEU A 17 -7.32 56.37 -11.35
CA LEU A 17 -7.60 57.00 -12.65
C LEU A 17 -8.30 58.36 -12.54
N ASN A 18 -8.97 58.63 -11.42
CA ASN A 18 -9.73 59.85 -11.18
C ASN A 18 -8.99 60.88 -10.30
N GLU A 19 -7.82 60.54 -9.74
CA GLU A 19 -7.01 61.51 -8.97
C GLU A 19 -6.33 62.54 -9.91
N PRO A 20 -6.48 63.85 -9.62
CA PRO A 20 -5.99 64.93 -10.48
C PRO A 20 -4.46 64.98 -10.60
N THR A 21 -3.73 64.39 -9.64
CA THR A 21 -2.26 64.27 -9.63
C THR A 21 -1.73 63.17 -10.56
N PHE A 22 -2.57 62.18 -10.91
CA PHE A 22 -2.21 61.06 -11.80
C PHE A 22 -2.60 61.28 -13.27
N SER A 23 -3.47 62.26 -13.55
CA SER A 23 -3.93 62.64 -14.88
C SER A 23 -2.77 63.01 -15.84
N ASP A 24 -1.69 63.60 -15.33
CA ASP A 24 -0.57 64.10 -16.15
C ASP A 24 0.46 63.01 -16.49
N VAL A 25 0.57 61.96 -15.66
CA VAL A 25 1.52 60.83 -15.85
C VAL A 25 0.99 59.81 -16.87
N TYR A 26 -0.33 59.75 -17.06
CA TYR A 26 -1.03 58.86 -18.00
C TYR A 26 -1.64 59.63 -19.18
N SER A 27 -0.85 60.50 -19.81
CA SER A 27 -1.21 61.12 -21.10
C SER A 27 -1.05 60.17 -22.29
N ASP A 28 -0.44 58.99 -22.08
CA ASP A 28 -0.32 57.94 -23.09
C ASP A 28 -1.66 57.19 -23.23
N ALA A 29 -2.38 57.50 -24.32
CA ALA A 29 -3.66 56.89 -24.65
C ALA A 29 -3.61 55.35 -24.67
N LYS A 30 -2.45 54.78 -24.98
CA LYS A 30 -2.24 53.33 -25.07
C LYS A 30 -2.29 52.64 -23.70
N LEU A 31 -1.77 53.29 -22.66
CA LEU A 31 -1.83 52.78 -21.28
C LEU A 31 -3.24 52.84 -20.71
N ARG A 32 -4.02 53.89 -21.06
CA ARG A 32 -5.45 53.97 -20.68
C ARG A 32 -6.27 52.88 -21.34
N GLU A 33 -6.01 52.57 -22.61
CA GLU A 33 -6.67 51.49 -23.34
C GLU A 33 -6.37 50.13 -22.71
N GLN A 34 -5.11 49.86 -22.36
CA GLN A 34 -4.70 48.62 -21.67
C GLN A 34 -5.33 48.47 -20.27
N LEU A 35 -5.40 49.54 -19.48
CA LEU A 35 -6.06 49.53 -18.18
C LEU A 35 -7.57 49.28 -18.31
N HIS A 36 -8.22 49.88 -19.30
CA HIS A 36 -9.63 49.67 -19.57
C HIS A 36 -9.93 48.22 -20.02
N GLU A 37 -9.09 47.64 -20.88
CA GLU A 37 -9.18 46.21 -21.24
C GLU A 37 -9.01 45.30 -20.02
N LEU A 38 -8.07 45.62 -19.13
CA LEU A 38 -7.83 44.87 -17.90
C LEU A 38 -9.04 44.95 -16.96
N MET A 39 -9.64 46.13 -16.77
CA MET A 39 -10.87 46.29 -16.01
C MET A 39 -12.05 45.48 -16.59
N ILE A 40 -12.22 45.48 -17.91
CA ILE A 40 -13.25 44.65 -18.57
C ILE A 40 -12.98 43.16 -18.31
N SER A 41 -11.72 42.73 -18.36
CA SER A 41 -11.35 41.33 -18.11
C SER A 41 -11.62 40.93 -16.66
N MET A 42 -11.32 41.80 -15.69
CA MET A 42 -11.60 41.58 -14.27
C MET A 42 -13.10 41.50 -14.00
N GLU A 43 -13.91 42.38 -14.59
CA GLU A 43 -15.36 42.35 -14.43
C GLU A 43 -15.97 41.08 -15.05
N LYS A 44 -15.47 40.64 -16.22
CA LYS A 44 -15.91 39.36 -16.81
C LYS A 44 -15.60 38.17 -15.90
N ILE A 45 -14.42 38.13 -15.29
CA ILE A 45 -14.02 37.09 -14.35
C ILE A 45 -14.88 37.16 -13.08
N ARG A 46 -15.15 38.35 -12.56
CA ARG A 46 -16.02 38.56 -11.40
C ARG A 46 -17.45 38.08 -11.67
N VAL A 47 -18.06 38.49 -12.78
CA VAL A 47 -19.41 38.04 -13.17
C VAL A 47 -19.45 36.53 -13.36
N GLN A 48 -18.37 35.91 -13.86
CA GLN A 48 -18.28 34.45 -13.95
C GLN A 48 -18.18 33.80 -12.56
N LEU A 49 -17.45 34.39 -11.62
CA LEU A 49 -17.30 33.91 -10.24
C LEU A 49 -18.59 34.09 -9.41
N ASP A 50 -19.31 35.20 -9.59
CA ASP A 50 -20.59 35.48 -8.91
C ASP A 50 -21.73 34.57 -9.40
N ASN A 51 -21.60 34.01 -10.61
CA ASN A 51 -22.52 32.99 -11.14
C ASN A 51 -22.16 31.56 -10.70
N VAL A 52 -21.06 31.35 -9.96
CA VAL A 52 -20.76 30.04 -9.39
C VAL A 52 -21.70 29.81 -8.21
N PRO A 53 -22.56 28.78 -8.24
CA PRO A 53 -23.47 28.49 -7.13
C PRO A 53 -22.68 28.33 -5.84
N ASP A 54 -23.25 28.85 -4.75
CA ASP A 54 -22.63 28.78 -3.42
C ASP A 54 -22.30 27.32 -3.07
N ILE A 55 -21.16 27.10 -2.42
CA ILE A 55 -20.68 25.77 -2.03
C ILE A 55 -21.73 25.06 -1.18
N GLU A 56 -22.47 25.81 -0.35
CA GLU A 56 -23.60 25.31 0.43
C GLU A 56 -24.73 24.74 -0.45
N GLN A 57 -25.10 25.45 -1.52
CA GLN A 57 -26.16 25.00 -2.44
C GLN A 57 -25.73 23.77 -3.23
N ILE A 58 -24.47 23.74 -3.68
CA ILE A 58 -23.90 22.56 -4.34
C ILE A 58 -23.93 21.37 -3.37
N PHE A 59 -23.46 21.57 -2.13
CA PHE A 59 -23.40 20.53 -1.12
C PHE A 59 -24.77 19.96 -0.77
N GLU A 60 -25.80 20.79 -0.57
CA GLU A 60 -27.17 20.34 -0.31
C GLU A 60 -27.74 19.52 -1.48
N SER A 61 -27.41 19.89 -2.72
CA SER A 61 -27.80 19.10 -3.90
C SER A 61 -27.13 17.72 -3.93
N LEU A 62 -25.84 17.63 -3.56
CA LEU A 62 -25.10 16.37 -3.51
C LEU A 62 -25.59 15.48 -2.36
N LYS A 63 -25.81 16.06 -1.18
CA LYS A 63 -26.35 15.40 0.02
C LYS A 63 -27.69 14.73 -0.29
N THR A 64 -28.61 15.45 -0.92
CA THR A 64 -29.93 14.92 -1.31
C THR A 64 -29.81 13.71 -2.23
N LYS A 65 -28.92 13.76 -3.23
CA LYS A 65 -28.68 12.64 -4.15
C LYS A 65 -28.08 11.42 -3.45
N ILE A 66 -27.17 11.63 -2.48
CA ILE A 66 -26.60 10.53 -1.69
C ILE A 66 -27.68 9.89 -0.83
N GLU A 67 -28.55 10.68 -0.19
CA GLU A 67 -29.67 10.15 0.61
C GLU A 67 -30.62 9.29 -0.23
N GLU A 68 -30.94 9.72 -1.45
CA GLU A 68 -31.77 8.93 -2.39
C GLU A 68 -31.11 7.59 -2.73
N ARG A 69 -29.81 7.61 -3.05
CA ARG A 69 -29.04 6.39 -3.33
C ARG A 69 -28.96 5.46 -2.12
N CYS A 70 -28.74 5.99 -0.93
CA CYS A 70 -28.77 5.22 0.31
C CYS A 70 -30.15 4.57 0.55
N LYS A 71 -31.26 5.26 0.29
CA LYS A 71 -32.61 4.68 0.38
C LYS A 71 -32.81 3.54 -0.60
N ILE A 72 -32.39 3.71 -1.86
CA ILE A 72 -32.50 2.69 -2.90
C ILE A 72 -31.68 1.44 -2.53
N ALA A 73 -30.48 1.63 -2.01
CA ALA A 73 -29.58 0.54 -1.62
C ALA A 73 -29.82 -0.02 -0.20
N ASN A 74 -30.81 0.50 0.53
CA ASN A 74 -31.10 0.14 1.92
C ASN A 74 -29.88 0.30 2.87
N ILE A 75 -29.14 1.39 2.68
CA ILE A 75 -28.00 1.78 3.51
C ILE A 75 -28.50 2.74 4.60
N GLU A 76 -28.14 2.47 5.85
CA GLU A 76 -28.47 3.36 6.97
C GLU A 76 -27.67 4.66 6.86
N TYR A 77 -28.34 5.79 7.10
CA TYR A 77 -27.70 7.10 7.14
C TYR A 77 -28.32 7.97 8.24
N LYS A 78 -27.54 8.93 8.75
CA LYS A 78 -27.96 9.89 9.78
C LYS A 78 -27.52 11.30 9.39
N LYS A 79 -28.39 12.28 9.65
CA LYS A 79 -28.03 13.69 9.59
C LYS A 79 -27.33 14.05 10.88
N ILE A 80 -26.18 14.71 10.77
CA ILE A 80 -25.39 15.15 11.92
C ILE A 80 -25.24 16.66 11.86
N ARG A 81 -25.09 17.30 13.02
CA ARG A 81 -24.75 18.72 13.13
C ARG A 81 -23.36 18.81 13.72
N PHE A 82 -22.51 19.63 13.12
CA PHE A 82 -21.19 19.93 13.65
C PHE A 82 -21.28 21.16 14.55
N ASP A 83 -20.65 21.09 15.72
CA ASP A 83 -20.78 22.09 16.79
C ASP A 83 -20.25 23.47 16.40
N ASP A 84 -19.35 23.55 15.41
CA ASP A 84 -18.59 24.78 15.16
C ASP A 84 -19.30 25.82 14.25
N ASP A 85 -20.32 25.47 13.45
CA ASP A 85 -20.82 26.43 12.41
C ASP A 85 -22.28 26.25 11.96
N ASN A 86 -23.18 25.61 12.72
CA ASN A 86 -24.51 25.20 12.22
C ASN A 86 -24.47 24.32 10.94
N ASN A 87 -23.29 23.84 10.56
CA ASN A 87 -23.07 23.05 9.36
C ASN A 87 -23.66 21.65 9.56
N GLU A 88 -24.63 21.29 8.72
CA GLU A 88 -25.22 19.95 8.71
C GLU A 88 -24.39 19.01 7.81
N GLY A 89 -24.06 17.83 8.33
CA GLY A 89 -23.40 16.75 7.61
C GLY A 89 -24.30 15.54 7.38
N LEU A 90 -23.76 14.58 6.65
CA LEU A 90 -24.35 13.28 6.43
C LEU A 90 -23.38 12.18 6.88
N GLU A 91 -23.86 11.28 7.70
CA GLU A 91 -23.16 10.08 8.11
C GLU A 91 -23.81 8.86 7.45
N ILE A 92 -23.05 8.10 6.66
CA ILE A 92 -23.53 6.87 6.02
C ILE A 92 -22.88 5.65 6.67
N PHE A 93 -23.63 4.57 6.86
CA PHE A 93 -23.15 3.36 7.55
C PHE A 93 -23.01 2.20 6.57
N LEU A 94 -21.78 1.95 6.14
CA LEU A 94 -21.46 0.84 5.23
C LEU A 94 -21.08 -0.42 6.00
N GLN A 95 -21.19 -1.57 5.34
CA GLN A 95 -20.91 -2.87 5.97
C GLN A 95 -19.41 -3.06 6.22
N GLU A 96 -19.05 -3.51 7.40
CA GLU A 96 -17.73 -4.02 7.79
C GLU A 96 -17.90 -5.43 8.34
N GLY A 97 -18.17 -6.39 7.46
CA GLY A 97 -18.54 -7.74 7.87
C GLY A 97 -19.86 -7.82 8.62
N ARG A 98 -19.80 -8.12 9.92
CA ARG A 98 -20.98 -8.16 10.80
C ARG A 98 -21.30 -6.82 11.47
N SER A 99 -20.34 -5.89 11.48
CA SER A 99 -20.52 -4.53 11.99
C SER A 99 -20.79 -3.56 10.84
N LYS A 100 -21.07 -2.30 11.20
CA LYS A 100 -21.13 -1.18 10.27
C LYS A 100 -20.06 -0.17 10.64
N ARG A 101 -19.48 0.47 9.62
CA ARG A 101 -18.55 1.59 9.78
C ARG A 101 -19.14 2.82 9.14
N ASN A 102 -19.00 3.95 9.84
CA ASN A 102 -19.52 5.22 9.41
C ASN A 102 -18.56 5.94 8.46
N VAL A 103 -19.12 6.63 7.48
CA VAL A 103 -18.42 7.55 6.59
C VAL A 103 -19.08 8.91 6.74
N ILE A 104 -18.31 9.88 7.23
CA ILE A 104 -18.78 11.24 7.47
C ILE A 104 -18.54 12.09 6.23
N ILE A 105 -19.58 12.82 5.81
CA ILE A 105 -19.60 13.76 4.71
C ILE A 105 -20.02 15.11 5.27
N SER A 106 -19.16 16.12 5.12
CA SER A 106 -19.38 17.48 5.59
C SER A 106 -19.18 18.46 4.44
N ILE A 107 -19.64 19.70 4.62
CA ILE A 107 -19.43 20.77 3.65
C ILE A 107 -17.94 21.04 3.40
N SER A 108 -17.13 20.97 4.46
CA SER A 108 -15.66 21.08 4.38
C SER A 108 -15.02 20.01 3.49
N ASN A 109 -15.71 18.89 3.28
CA ASN A 109 -15.28 17.78 2.44
C ASN A 109 -16.27 17.53 1.29
N ALA A 110 -16.91 18.55 0.74
CA ALA A 110 -17.93 18.41 -0.32
C ALA A 110 -17.43 17.60 -1.55
N ARG A 111 -16.13 17.65 -1.87
CA ARG A 111 -15.51 16.83 -2.93
C ARG A 111 -15.75 15.33 -2.72
N LYS A 112 -15.72 14.85 -1.47
CA LYS A 112 -16.01 13.46 -1.11
C LYS A 112 -17.43 13.05 -1.53
N ALA A 113 -18.40 13.95 -1.41
CA ALA A 113 -19.77 13.69 -1.86
C ALA A 113 -19.84 13.51 -3.38
N GLY A 114 -19.10 14.35 -4.14
CA GLY A 114 -18.98 14.23 -5.59
C GLY A 114 -18.41 12.88 -6.02
N ILE A 115 -17.27 12.49 -5.45
CA ILE A 115 -16.60 11.21 -5.77
C ILE A 115 -17.51 10.02 -5.43
N LEU A 116 -18.19 10.04 -4.28
CA LEU A 116 -19.15 8.99 -3.94
C LEU A 116 -20.29 8.89 -4.96
N LEU A 117 -20.77 10.00 -5.51
CA LEU A 117 -21.81 10.00 -6.53
C LEU A 117 -21.32 9.52 -7.91
N GLU A 118 -20.04 9.73 -8.23
CA GLU A 118 -19.43 9.21 -9.47
C GLU A 118 -19.25 7.70 -9.45
N HIS A 119 -19.09 7.11 -8.25
CA HIS A 119 -18.90 5.68 -8.07
C HIS A 119 -20.15 4.96 -7.54
N LYS A 120 -20.19 3.64 -7.70
CA LYS A 120 -21.21 2.77 -7.08
C LYS A 120 -20.85 2.44 -5.62
N PHE A 121 -20.72 3.46 -4.77
CA PHE A 121 -20.23 3.31 -3.39
C PHE A 121 -21.02 2.29 -2.54
N GLU A 122 -22.24 1.96 -2.94
CA GLU A 122 -23.11 0.97 -2.29
C GLU A 122 -22.61 -0.46 -2.43
N ASN A 123 -21.81 -0.71 -3.46
CA ASN A 123 -21.21 -2.02 -3.72
C ASN A 123 -19.99 -2.31 -2.85
N TYR A 124 -19.53 -1.30 -2.10
CA TYR A 124 -18.31 -1.36 -1.33
C TYR A 124 -18.57 -1.79 0.11
N LYS A 125 -17.64 -2.58 0.64
CA LYS A 125 -17.62 -3.02 2.02
C LYS A 125 -16.24 -2.78 2.62
N PHE A 126 -16.20 -2.40 3.89
CA PHE A 126 -14.97 -2.27 4.64
C PHE A 126 -14.42 -3.64 5.03
N MET A 127 -13.09 -3.73 5.07
CA MET A 127 -12.39 -4.93 5.52
C MET A 127 -12.14 -4.88 7.03
N SER A 128 -12.79 -5.77 7.77
CA SER A 128 -12.58 -5.92 9.23
C SER A 128 -11.09 -6.04 9.58
N GLY A 129 -10.61 -5.14 10.45
CA GLY A 129 -9.25 -5.13 10.98
C GLY A 129 -8.20 -4.48 10.07
N TYR A 130 -8.57 -4.05 8.87
CA TYR A 130 -7.66 -3.45 7.89
C TYR A 130 -8.18 -2.10 7.42
N ASN A 131 -7.28 -1.15 7.12
CA ASN A 131 -7.66 0.08 6.43
C ASN A 131 -7.81 -0.20 4.94
N GLY A 132 -8.93 -0.81 4.58
CA GLY A 132 -9.20 -1.21 3.21
C GLY A 132 -10.68 -1.41 2.92
N ILE A 133 -10.97 -1.44 1.63
CA ILE A 133 -12.30 -1.65 1.05
C ILE A 133 -12.25 -2.84 0.09
N CYS A 134 -13.41 -3.42 -0.18
CA CYS A 134 -13.58 -4.43 -1.21
C CYS A 134 -14.94 -4.26 -1.90
N SER A 135 -14.99 -4.63 -3.17
CA SER A 135 -16.23 -4.75 -3.95
C SER A 135 -16.35 -6.17 -4.46
N TYR A 136 -17.41 -6.87 -4.08
CA TYR A 136 -17.67 -8.24 -4.53
C TYR A 136 -18.21 -8.28 -5.96
N GLU A 137 -18.93 -7.23 -6.38
CA GLU A 137 -19.44 -7.10 -7.75
C GLU A 137 -18.28 -6.86 -8.72
N ASP A 138 -17.39 -5.92 -8.37
CA ASP A 138 -16.25 -5.55 -9.20
C ASP A 138 -15.02 -6.46 -8.99
N LYS A 139 -15.14 -7.44 -8.07
CA LYS A 139 -14.12 -8.46 -7.79
C LYS A 139 -12.73 -7.90 -7.47
N TYR A 140 -12.69 -6.85 -6.64
CA TYR A 140 -11.44 -6.28 -6.20
C TYR A 140 -11.38 -5.95 -4.72
N ILE A 141 -10.15 -5.87 -4.24
CA ILE A 141 -9.75 -5.49 -2.90
C ILE A 141 -8.78 -4.32 -3.03
N GLU A 142 -8.93 -3.29 -2.18
CA GLU A 142 -7.98 -2.20 -2.07
C GLU A 142 -7.66 -1.94 -0.60
N VAL A 143 -6.39 -2.01 -0.23
CA VAL A 143 -5.96 -1.81 1.16
C VAL A 143 -4.74 -0.92 1.22
N LEU A 144 -4.69 -0.05 2.24
CA LEU A 144 -3.53 0.78 2.50
C LEU A 144 -2.31 -0.05 2.86
N ILE A 145 -1.16 0.39 2.38
CA ILE A 145 0.16 -0.18 2.66
C ILE A 145 0.91 0.81 3.55
N ASN A 146 1.67 0.30 4.49
CA ASN A 146 2.65 1.07 5.24
C ASN A 146 4.01 0.36 5.24
N SER A 147 5.08 1.09 5.54
CA SER A 147 6.38 0.48 5.76
C SER A 147 6.56 0.10 7.24
N LEU A 148 7.12 -1.08 7.50
CA LEU A 148 7.45 -1.55 8.85
C LEU A 148 8.55 -0.69 9.50
N ASP A 149 9.48 -0.18 8.69
CA ASP A 149 10.57 0.67 9.14
C ASP A 149 10.20 2.16 9.25
N LYS A 150 8.89 2.48 9.13
CA LYS A 150 8.37 3.86 9.06
C LYS A 150 9.10 4.74 8.04
N SER A 151 9.63 4.15 6.96
CA SER A 151 10.14 4.92 5.83
C SER A 151 9.12 5.98 5.44
N SER A 152 9.60 7.21 5.20
CA SER A 152 8.70 8.27 4.74
C SER A 152 8.04 7.82 3.45
N ILE A 153 6.80 8.23 3.24
CA ILE A 153 6.05 7.91 2.03
C ILE A 153 6.89 8.24 0.79
N GLN A 154 7.59 9.38 0.80
CA GLN A 154 8.54 9.77 -0.24
C GLN A 154 9.60 8.69 -0.54
N LYS A 155 10.27 8.13 0.48
CA LYS A 155 11.26 7.06 0.29
C LYS A 155 10.65 5.79 -0.30
N ILE A 156 9.40 5.50 0.05
CA ILE A 156 8.67 4.38 -0.52
C ILE A 156 8.42 4.63 -2.02
N TYR A 157 7.98 5.83 -2.40
CA TYR A 157 7.79 6.21 -3.81
C TYR A 157 9.10 6.16 -4.61
N GLU A 158 10.17 6.76 -4.08
CA GLU A 158 11.50 6.76 -4.69
C GLU A 158 11.97 5.35 -5.03
N ARG A 159 11.82 4.42 -4.09
CA ARG A 159 12.29 3.04 -4.28
C ARG A 159 11.33 2.18 -5.10
N LEU A 160 10.01 2.34 -4.95
CA LEU A 160 9.02 1.53 -5.67
C LEU A 160 8.84 1.96 -7.13
N PHE A 161 9.03 3.24 -7.43
CA PHE A 161 8.76 3.81 -8.76
C PHE A 161 10.01 4.39 -9.42
N ASN A 162 11.18 4.28 -8.76
CA ASN A 162 12.45 4.80 -9.26
C ASN A 162 12.36 6.30 -9.65
N LEU A 163 11.62 7.07 -8.85
CA LEU A 163 11.49 8.51 -9.03
C LEU A 163 12.78 9.17 -8.56
N ASP A 164 13.45 9.88 -9.48
CA ASP A 164 14.67 10.61 -9.15
C ASP A 164 14.39 11.69 -8.10
N ASN A 165 15.40 11.92 -7.25
CA ASN A 165 15.40 12.78 -6.05
C ASN A 165 15.16 14.29 -6.31
N SER A 166 14.61 14.66 -7.47
CA SER A 166 14.43 16.04 -7.91
C SER A 166 13.20 16.70 -7.29
N GLY A 167 13.21 16.89 -5.96
CA GLY A 167 12.59 17.99 -5.21
C GLY A 167 11.11 18.39 -5.38
N ASN A 168 10.36 17.85 -6.34
CA ASN A 168 9.01 18.30 -6.71
C ASN A 168 8.04 17.12 -6.85
N TYR A 169 7.98 16.27 -5.82
CA TYR A 169 7.08 15.11 -5.77
C TYR A 169 5.61 15.48 -5.94
N LEU A 170 5.15 16.58 -5.35
CA LEU A 170 3.74 17.00 -5.42
C LEU A 170 3.28 17.41 -6.83
N ASN A 171 4.19 17.86 -7.70
CA ASN A 171 3.84 18.26 -9.07
C ASN A 171 3.87 17.09 -10.06
N ASN A 172 4.59 16.01 -9.73
CA ASN A 172 4.81 14.86 -10.62
C ASN A 172 3.85 13.68 -10.40
N ILE A 173 3.02 13.68 -9.34
CA ILE A 173 1.93 12.69 -9.15
C ILE A 173 0.86 12.78 -10.27
N SER A 174 0.92 13.82 -11.10
CA SER A 174 0.05 14.02 -12.27
C SER A 174 0.27 13.03 -13.42
N TYR A 175 1.34 12.22 -13.41
CA TYR A 175 1.56 11.18 -14.42
C TYR A 175 1.10 9.81 -13.91
N GLU A 176 -0.12 9.44 -14.29
CA GLU A 176 -0.79 8.18 -13.91
C GLU A 176 0.00 6.90 -14.25
N ASN A 177 1.00 6.95 -15.13
CA ASN A 177 1.75 5.79 -15.59
C ASN A 177 3.05 5.55 -14.80
N ASP A 178 3.64 6.57 -14.19
CA ASP A 178 4.95 6.46 -13.54
C ASP A 178 4.85 6.09 -12.05
N THR A 179 3.63 6.05 -11.50
CA THR A 179 3.35 5.75 -10.08
C THR A 179 2.52 4.46 -9.91
N LYS A 180 2.67 3.52 -10.85
CA LYS A 180 1.92 2.26 -10.85
C LYS A 180 2.84 1.08 -11.09
N LEU A 181 2.78 0.11 -10.18
CA LEU A 181 3.42 -1.18 -10.34
C LEU A 181 2.33 -2.23 -10.54
N GLU A 182 2.19 -2.70 -11.78
CA GLU A 182 1.17 -3.68 -12.15
C GLU A 182 1.79 -5.04 -12.41
N LEU A 183 1.25 -6.06 -11.74
CA LEU A 183 1.61 -7.47 -11.90
C LEU A 183 0.37 -8.22 -12.36
N THR A 184 0.36 -8.65 -13.62
CA THR A 184 -0.71 -9.48 -14.19
C THR A 184 -0.32 -10.94 -14.22
N TYR A 185 -1.24 -11.80 -13.81
CA TYR A 185 -1.12 -13.25 -13.95
C TYR A 185 -2.34 -13.84 -14.62
N ASN A 186 -2.07 -14.49 -15.75
CA ASN A 186 -3.05 -15.22 -16.50
C ASN A 186 -2.89 -16.70 -16.14
N SER A 187 -3.78 -17.22 -15.31
CA SER A 187 -3.81 -18.65 -15.01
C SER A 187 -4.27 -19.45 -16.23
N SER A 188 -3.83 -20.70 -16.34
CA SER A 188 -4.30 -21.65 -17.37
C SER A 188 -5.80 -21.96 -17.29
N GLU A 189 -6.44 -21.63 -16.17
CA GLU A 189 -7.87 -21.81 -15.89
C GLU A 189 -8.71 -20.57 -16.26
N GLY A 190 -8.10 -19.53 -16.85
CA GLY A 190 -8.80 -18.33 -17.32
C GLY A 190 -9.12 -17.28 -16.23
N LEU A 191 -8.61 -17.46 -15.01
CA LEU A 191 -8.60 -16.40 -13.99
C LEU A 191 -7.42 -15.48 -14.26
N ASN A 192 -7.72 -14.21 -14.58
CA ASN A 192 -6.74 -13.14 -14.72
C ASN A 192 -6.72 -12.36 -13.41
N ILE A 193 -5.65 -12.53 -12.63
CA ILE A 193 -5.46 -11.81 -11.37
C ILE A 193 -4.49 -10.67 -11.64
N THR A 194 -4.93 -9.45 -11.34
CA THR A 194 -4.11 -8.24 -11.47
C THR A 194 -3.82 -7.72 -10.08
N ILE A 195 -2.54 -7.48 -9.78
CA ILE A 195 -2.10 -6.87 -8.53
C ILE A 195 -1.42 -5.55 -8.86
N LEU A 196 -1.91 -4.47 -8.28
CA LEU A 196 -1.48 -3.12 -8.57
C LEU A 196 -1.07 -2.43 -7.27
N ILE A 197 0.17 -1.93 -7.21
CA ILE A 197 0.62 -1.02 -6.16
C ILE A 197 0.63 0.39 -6.76
N SER A 198 -0.18 1.28 -6.19
CA SER A 198 -0.38 2.64 -6.71
C SER A 198 -0.77 3.59 -5.58
N PRO A 199 -0.79 4.91 -5.83
CA PRO A 199 -1.57 5.83 -5.02
C PRO A 199 -2.99 5.29 -4.78
N ILE A 200 -3.49 5.53 -3.58
CA ILE A 200 -4.85 5.14 -3.18
C ILE A 200 -5.90 5.77 -4.12
N SER A 201 -6.92 5.00 -4.50
CA SER A 201 -8.00 5.47 -5.37
C SER A 201 -8.83 6.56 -4.71
N ASP A 202 -9.43 7.43 -5.53
CA ASP A 202 -10.30 8.52 -5.05
C ASP A 202 -11.49 7.99 -4.23
N ILE A 203 -12.06 6.86 -4.64
CA ILE A 203 -13.14 6.20 -3.89
C ILE A 203 -12.65 5.65 -2.55
N ALA A 204 -11.47 5.05 -2.49
CA ALA A 204 -10.90 4.59 -1.23
C ALA A 204 -10.54 5.75 -0.31
N LYS A 205 -9.94 6.84 -0.83
CA LYS A 205 -9.72 8.09 -0.10
C LYS A 205 -11.03 8.66 0.46
N SER A 206 -12.10 8.60 -0.34
CA SER A 206 -13.41 9.10 0.07
C SER A 206 -14.02 8.24 1.17
N LEU A 207 -13.90 6.91 1.10
CA LEU A 207 -14.52 6.00 2.07
C LEU A 207 -13.76 5.90 3.39
N LEU A 208 -12.43 5.84 3.33
CA LEU A 208 -11.57 5.69 4.49
C LEU A 208 -11.25 7.07 5.10
N SER A 209 -11.39 7.22 6.41
CA SER A 209 -11.14 8.47 7.12
C SER A 209 -9.65 8.68 7.43
N ASN A 210 -9.23 9.95 7.49
CA ASN A 210 -7.89 10.39 7.94
C ASN A 210 -6.70 9.83 7.13
N ILE A 211 -6.84 9.76 5.81
CA ILE A 211 -5.75 9.33 4.93
C ILE A 211 -5.02 10.55 4.37
N GLN A 212 -3.69 10.46 4.32
CA GLN A 212 -2.86 11.45 3.62
C GLN A 212 -2.96 11.24 2.11
N ASP A 213 -3.00 12.34 1.33
CA ASP A 213 -3.18 12.27 -0.12
C ASP A 213 -2.16 11.41 -0.85
N ASP A 214 -0.96 11.28 -0.29
CA ASP A 214 0.16 10.53 -0.87
C ASP A 214 0.16 9.05 -0.47
N SER A 215 -0.86 8.56 0.24
CA SER A 215 -0.86 7.18 0.73
C SER A 215 -0.86 6.15 -0.41
N ILE A 216 -0.11 5.06 -0.20
CA ILE A 216 0.02 3.98 -1.18
C ILE A 216 -0.94 2.85 -0.82
N SER A 217 -1.55 2.24 -1.83
CA SER A 217 -2.48 1.13 -1.69
C SER A 217 -2.05 -0.08 -2.51
N LEU A 218 -2.45 -1.27 -2.03
CA LEU A 218 -2.41 -2.52 -2.76
C LEU A 218 -3.81 -2.80 -3.28
N LYS A 219 -3.96 -2.84 -4.60
CA LYS A 219 -5.18 -3.25 -5.29
C LYS A 219 -5.02 -4.64 -5.85
N ILE A 220 -5.97 -5.53 -5.59
CA ILE A 220 -6.00 -6.88 -6.11
C ILE A 220 -7.33 -7.09 -6.82
N SER A 221 -7.30 -7.33 -8.13
CA SER A 221 -8.48 -7.50 -8.98
C SER A 221 -8.50 -8.90 -9.60
N GLY A 222 -9.70 -9.38 -9.95
CA GLY A 222 -9.89 -10.68 -10.62
C GLY A 222 -10.09 -11.87 -9.67
N LEU A 223 -10.38 -11.61 -8.39
CA LEU A 223 -10.67 -12.64 -7.40
C LEU A 223 -12.17 -12.93 -7.33
N ASN A 224 -12.55 -14.21 -7.36
CA ASN A 224 -13.93 -14.63 -7.08
C ASN A 224 -14.19 -14.59 -5.56
N ILE A 225 -14.56 -13.43 -5.05
CA ILE A 225 -14.73 -13.19 -3.61
C ILE A 225 -16.24 -13.17 -3.29
N THR A 226 -16.68 -14.08 -2.42
CA THR A 226 -18.06 -14.12 -1.92
C THR A 226 -18.15 -14.01 -0.40
N GLN A 227 -17.06 -14.29 0.32
CA GLN A 227 -17.02 -14.33 1.78
C GLN A 227 -15.82 -13.54 2.31
N GLN A 228 -16.05 -12.78 3.37
CA GLN A 228 -15.05 -11.91 3.98
C GLN A 228 -13.82 -12.65 4.53
N ASP A 229 -14.00 -13.80 5.20
CA ASP A 229 -12.86 -14.57 5.72
C ASP A 229 -11.94 -15.03 4.59
N LYS A 230 -12.54 -15.38 3.44
CA LYS A 230 -11.79 -15.72 2.23
C LYS A 230 -11.08 -14.49 1.68
N THR A 231 -11.73 -13.31 1.64
CA THR A 231 -11.12 -12.03 1.25
C THR A 231 -9.83 -11.76 2.03
N ILE A 232 -9.89 -11.89 3.36
CA ILE A 232 -8.73 -11.65 4.24
C ILE A 232 -7.64 -12.68 3.96
N SER A 233 -8.00 -13.96 3.81
CA SER A 233 -7.01 -15.00 3.50
C SER A 233 -6.30 -14.78 2.16
N TYR A 234 -7.03 -14.32 1.13
CA TYR A 234 -6.45 -13.99 -0.17
C TYR A 234 -5.55 -12.75 -0.07
N LEU A 235 -6.03 -11.69 0.59
CA LEU A 235 -5.23 -10.50 0.84
C LEU A 235 -3.91 -10.86 1.53
N GLU A 236 -3.96 -11.59 2.65
CA GLU A 236 -2.76 -12.01 3.37
C GLU A 236 -1.85 -12.86 2.49
N LYS A 237 -2.38 -13.79 1.69
CA LYS A 237 -1.58 -14.64 0.79
C LYS A 237 -0.82 -13.81 -0.25
N TYR A 238 -1.52 -12.93 -0.97
CA TYR A 238 -0.92 -12.15 -2.06
C TYR A 238 -0.03 -11.03 -1.54
N ALA A 239 -0.48 -10.27 -0.54
CA ALA A 239 0.28 -9.19 0.06
C ALA A 239 1.60 -9.70 0.64
N ASN A 240 1.57 -10.77 1.43
CA ASN A 240 2.78 -11.36 2.02
C ASN A 240 3.79 -11.82 0.97
N SER A 241 3.32 -12.46 -0.09
CA SER A 241 4.20 -12.99 -1.14
C SER A 241 4.89 -11.86 -1.92
N ILE A 242 4.15 -10.78 -2.22
CA ILE A 242 4.69 -9.62 -2.94
C ILE A 242 5.57 -8.77 -2.05
N PHE A 243 5.15 -8.48 -0.81
CA PHE A 243 5.94 -7.67 0.11
C PHE A 243 7.26 -8.35 0.46
N PHE A 244 7.27 -9.67 0.59
CA PHE A 244 8.52 -10.41 0.77
C PHE A 244 9.45 -10.26 -0.43
N GLN A 245 8.93 -10.35 -1.66
CA GLN A 245 9.72 -10.12 -2.86
C GLN A 245 10.23 -8.67 -2.97
N ILE A 246 9.40 -7.69 -2.63
CA ILE A 246 9.77 -6.28 -2.58
C ILE A 246 10.89 -6.05 -1.56
N ASP A 247 10.80 -6.65 -0.37
CA ASP A 247 11.83 -6.52 0.65
C ASP A 247 13.15 -7.15 0.19
N LEU A 248 13.10 -8.33 -0.44
CA LEU A 248 14.31 -8.98 -0.98
C LEU A 248 15.01 -8.17 -2.08
N VAL A 249 14.25 -7.47 -2.93
CA VAL A 249 14.80 -6.73 -4.07
C VAL A 249 15.18 -5.29 -3.69
N LEU A 250 14.35 -4.62 -2.89
CA LEU A 250 14.46 -3.18 -2.60
C LEU A 250 14.82 -2.86 -1.15
N GLY A 251 14.88 -3.86 -0.27
CA GLY A 251 15.04 -3.63 1.18
C GLY A 251 13.89 -2.82 1.78
N LEU A 252 12.70 -2.91 1.19
CA LEU A 252 11.50 -2.22 1.64
C LEU A 252 10.54 -3.20 2.34
N PRO A 253 10.54 -3.26 3.68
CA PRO A 253 9.66 -4.14 4.42
C PRO A 253 8.25 -3.53 4.47
N LEU A 254 7.42 -3.83 3.48
CA LEU A 254 6.04 -3.34 3.40
C LEU A 254 5.07 -4.24 4.18
N THR A 255 4.03 -3.63 4.74
CA THR A 255 2.91 -4.34 5.39
C THR A 255 1.57 -3.70 5.09
N VAL A 256 0.51 -4.49 5.22
CA VAL A 256 -0.86 -4.00 5.09
C VAL A 256 -1.22 -3.19 6.34
N GLN A 257 -1.77 -2.00 6.16
CA GLN A 257 -2.15 -1.13 7.27
C GLN A 257 -3.39 -1.67 8.01
N ARG A 258 -3.24 -1.87 9.32
CA ARG A 258 -4.31 -2.28 10.23
C ARG A 258 -4.93 -1.06 10.94
N ILE A 259 -6.22 -1.17 11.28
CA ILE A 259 -6.92 -0.17 12.12
C ILE A 259 -6.30 -0.30 13.54
N GLN A 260 -5.59 0.73 14.00
CA GLN A 260 -4.55 0.67 15.05
C GLN A 260 -5.01 0.18 16.44
N ASN A 261 -4.06 -0.44 17.16
CA ASN A 261 -3.46 0.17 18.36
C ASN A 261 -1.98 0.47 18.00
N GLN A 262 -1.49 1.70 18.23
CA GLN A 262 -0.07 2.08 18.12
C GLN A 262 0.74 1.32 19.19
N GLU A 263 2.05 1.06 19.14
CA GLU A 263 3.23 1.88 18.78
C GLU A 263 4.40 0.92 18.48
N GLU A 264 5.25 1.18 17.49
CA GLU A 264 6.66 0.69 17.53
C GLU A 264 7.54 1.70 16.79
N ASN A 265 8.63 2.16 17.41
CA ASN A 265 9.64 3.07 16.83
C ASN A 265 10.77 2.23 16.25
N ILE A 266 11.16 2.44 14.98
CA ILE A 266 12.39 1.86 14.38
C ILE A 266 12.94 2.72 13.23
N LEU A 267 14.28 2.71 13.10
CA LEU A 267 15.15 3.43 12.16
C LEU A 267 15.34 2.77 10.77
N GLN A 268 15.72 3.61 9.79
CA GLN A 268 15.80 3.37 8.34
C GLN A 268 17.12 2.72 7.86
N HIS A 269 17.08 1.95 6.76
CA HIS A 269 18.27 1.51 6.01
C HIS A 269 18.16 1.81 4.51
N ASP A 270 19.27 2.21 3.87
CA ASP A 270 19.38 2.44 2.43
C ASP A 270 19.68 1.16 1.64
N ALA A 271 18.92 0.95 0.58
CA ALA A 271 19.24 0.04 -0.52
C ALA A 271 18.77 0.66 -1.84
N GLN A 272 19.70 0.82 -2.79
CA GLN A 272 19.45 1.22 -4.17
C GLN A 272 19.54 -0.02 -5.05
N THR A 273 18.45 -0.45 -5.67
CA THR A 273 18.48 -1.44 -6.75
C THR A 273 17.25 -1.28 -7.64
N THR A 274 17.41 -1.50 -8.94
CA THR A 274 16.38 -1.33 -9.96
C THR A 274 15.38 -2.49 -10.01
N LEU A 275 14.11 -2.18 -10.29
CA LEU A 275 12.94 -3.06 -10.20
C LEU A 275 12.89 -4.12 -11.31
N ASN A 276 12.75 -5.40 -10.91
CA ASN A 276 12.22 -6.47 -11.75
C ASN A 276 11.37 -7.41 -10.88
N ILE A 277 10.21 -6.92 -10.43
CA ILE A 277 9.27 -7.70 -9.63
C ILE A 277 8.46 -8.57 -10.58
N LYS A 278 8.45 -9.88 -10.33
CA LYS A 278 7.64 -10.86 -11.07
C LYS A 278 6.39 -11.18 -10.27
N TYR A 279 5.33 -11.64 -10.94
CA TYR A 279 4.15 -12.16 -10.24
C TYR A 279 4.54 -13.27 -9.25
N PRO A 280 3.94 -13.34 -8.04
CA PRO A 280 4.28 -14.35 -7.05
C PRO A 280 3.91 -15.76 -7.52
N VAL A 281 4.91 -16.52 -7.97
CA VAL A 281 4.79 -17.96 -8.27
C VAL A 281 4.93 -18.80 -6.99
N CYS A 282 5.63 -18.28 -5.98
CA CYS A 282 5.93 -18.98 -4.73
C CYS A 282 4.91 -18.62 -3.64
N GLN A 283 4.44 -19.63 -2.90
CA GLN A 283 3.65 -19.47 -1.69
C GLN A 283 4.54 -19.77 -0.48
N TYR A 284 4.50 -18.89 0.52
CA TYR A 284 5.30 -19.01 1.74
C TYR A 284 4.44 -19.41 2.95
N ASP A 285 5.02 -20.13 3.90
CA ASP A 285 4.37 -20.54 5.13
C ASP A 285 4.09 -19.33 6.03
N LYS A 286 2.83 -19.20 6.49
CA LYS A 286 2.37 -18.05 7.29
C LYS A 286 3.16 -17.87 8.57
N GLU A 287 3.49 -18.97 9.26
CA GLU A 287 4.20 -18.98 10.53
C GLU A 287 5.63 -18.48 10.37
N ALA A 288 6.39 -19.07 9.43
CA ALA A 288 7.75 -18.63 9.12
C ALA A 288 7.78 -17.16 8.67
N LEU A 289 6.82 -16.73 7.88
CA LEU A 289 6.77 -15.35 7.41
C LEU A 289 6.39 -14.37 8.53
N SER A 290 5.52 -14.77 9.45
CA SER A 290 5.19 -13.93 10.62
C SER A 290 6.41 -13.71 11.52
N LEU A 291 7.24 -14.74 11.71
CA LEU A 291 8.51 -14.65 12.44
C LEU A 291 9.53 -13.77 11.68
N TYR A 292 9.56 -13.87 10.35
CA TYR A 292 10.39 -13.00 9.52
C TYR A 292 9.99 -11.53 9.64
N TRP A 293 8.69 -11.23 9.55
CA TRP A 293 8.20 -9.86 9.72
C TRP A 293 8.47 -9.32 11.12
N TYR A 294 8.35 -10.16 12.15
CA TYR A 294 8.76 -9.80 13.51
C TYR A 294 10.26 -9.51 13.59
N ALA A 295 11.12 -10.31 12.95
CA ALA A 295 12.55 -10.05 12.90
C ALA A 295 12.87 -8.71 12.20
N ARG A 296 12.17 -8.40 11.10
CA ARG A 296 12.29 -7.12 10.38
C ARG A 296 11.78 -5.95 11.22
N SER A 297 10.71 -6.15 11.99
CA SER A 297 10.16 -5.15 12.91
C SER A 297 10.88 -5.08 14.26
N ALA A 298 11.92 -5.87 14.52
CA ALA A 298 12.68 -5.87 15.78
C ALA A 298 14.10 -5.30 15.62
N ASN A 299 14.33 -4.45 14.61
CA ASN A 299 15.65 -3.91 14.26
C ASN A 299 16.36 -3.15 15.40
N GLU A 300 15.62 -2.54 16.33
CA GLU A 300 16.19 -1.85 17.51
C GLU A 300 16.66 -2.80 18.62
N MET A 301 16.37 -4.10 18.50
CA MET A 301 16.72 -5.11 19.47
C MET A 301 17.50 -6.23 18.77
N PRO A 302 18.82 -6.05 18.52
CA PRO A 302 19.62 -6.97 17.70
C PRO A 302 19.57 -8.42 18.16
N LEU A 303 19.48 -8.65 19.47
CA LEU A 303 19.35 -10.00 20.03
C LEU A 303 18.00 -10.65 19.66
N LEU A 304 16.90 -9.90 19.78
CA LEU A 304 15.57 -10.39 19.42
C LEU A 304 15.45 -10.58 17.91
N GLN A 305 15.99 -9.66 17.13
CA GLN A 305 16.10 -9.80 15.69
C GLN A 305 16.87 -11.06 15.29
N TYR A 306 18.03 -11.31 15.91
CA TYR A 306 18.81 -12.52 15.68
C TYR A 306 18.01 -13.78 16.01
N LEU A 307 17.37 -13.82 17.18
CA LEU A 307 16.55 -14.95 17.62
C LEU A 307 15.36 -15.19 16.68
N ALA A 308 14.68 -14.14 16.24
CA ALA A 308 13.56 -14.24 15.33
C ALA A 308 14.00 -14.78 13.96
N TYR A 309 15.11 -14.27 13.39
CA TYR A 309 15.67 -14.86 12.16
C TYR A 309 16.12 -16.31 12.34
N TYR A 310 16.71 -16.64 13.49
CA TYR A 310 17.10 -18.01 13.80
C TYR A 310 15.88 -18.94 13.83
N GLN A 311 14.80 -18.51 14.48
CA GLN A 311 13.54 -19.26 14.56
C GLN A 311 12.91 -19.47 13.17
N VAL A 312 13.04 -18.52 12.25
CA VAL A 312 12.62 -18.71 10.85
C VAL A 312 13.38 -19.85 10.19
N ILE A 313 14.70 -19.95 10.42
CA ILE A 313 15.53 -21.03 9.87
C ILE A 313 15.19 -22.36 10.57
N GLU A 314 15.01 -22.33 11.89
CA GLU A 314 14.67 -23.50 12.72
C GLU A 314 13.37 -24.15 12.26
N PHE A 315 12.38 -23.35 11.87
CA PHE A 315 11.12 -23.84 11.29
C PHE A 315 11.36 -24.87 10.17
N TYR A 316 12.40 -24.67 9.35
CA TYR A 316 12.72 -25.56 8.23
C TYR A 316 13.73 -26.67 8.55
N PHE A 317 14.27 -26.76 9.77
CA PHE A 317 15.26 -27.79 10.14
C PHE A 317 14.77 -29.21 9.87
N SER A 318 13.52 -29.50 10.21
CA SER A 318 12.93 -30.83 10.00
C SER A 318 12.85 -31.17 8.51
N THR A 319 12.33 -30.25 7.70
CA THR A 319 12.16 -30.41 6.25
C THR A 319 13.48 -30.68 5.55
N TYR A 320 14.51 -29.87 5.78
CA TYR A 320 15.80 -30.04 5.10
C TYR A 320 16.60 -31.23 5.62
N SER A 321 16.47 -31.59 6.90
CA SER A 321 17.06 -32.81 7.44
C SER A 321 16.50 -34.06 6.75
N GLN A 322 15.18 -34.10 6.52
CA GLN A 322 14.52 -35.19 5.80
C GLN A 322 14.93 -35.26 4.33
N ILE A 323 15.06 -34.11 3.64
CA ILE A 323 15.54 -34.05 2.25
C ILE A 323 16.96 -34.60 2.15
N LYS A 324 17.87 -34.16 3.03
CA LYS A 324 19.25 -34.67 3.09
C LYS A 324 19.28 -36.17 3.34
N ALA A 325 18.45 -36.67 4.25
CA ALA A 325 18.37 -38.11 4.55
C ALA A 325 17.88 -38.91 3.35
N THR A 326 16.84 -38.42 2.68
CA THR A 326 16.27 -39.04 1.48
C THR A 326 17.31 -39.13 0.36
N ARG A 327 18.05 -38.04 0.09
CA ARG A 327 19.15 -38.04 -0.89
C ARG A 327 20.27 -39.01 -0.49
N THR A 328 20.61 -39.07 0.79
CA THR A 328 21.64 -39.98 1.30
C THR A 328 21.22 -41.44 1.09
N ILE A 329 19.97 -41.78 1.41
CA ILE A 329 19.39 -43.11 1.18
C ILE A 329 19.37 -43.43 -0.32
N GLN A 330 18.93 -42.48 -1.16
CA GLN A 330 18.94 -42.65 -2.62
C GLN A 330 20.34 -42.89 -3.17
N ASN A 331 21.34 -42.14 -2.71
CA ASN A 331 22.73 -42.32 -3.12
C ASN A 331 23.28 -43.67 -2.68
N LEU A 332 22.96 -44.09 -1.46
CA LEU A 332 23.35 -45.40 -0.93
C LEU A 332 22.72 -46.54 -1.76
N MET A 333 21.43 -46.45 -2.08
CA MET A 333 20.74 -47.42 -2.94
C MET A 333 21.29 -47.46 -4.38
N LYS A 334 21.82 -46.34 -4.88
CA LYS A 334 22.43 -46.25 -6.22
C LYS A 334 23.87 -46.77 -6.28
N THR A 335 24.49 -47.09 -5.14
CA THR A 335 25.86 -47.63 -5.15
C THR A 335 25.87 -49.08 -5.68
N PRO A 336 26.84 -49.44 -6.55
CA PRO A 336 26.89 -50.78 -7.17
C PRO A 336 27.14 -51.91 -6.17
N GLY A 337 27.52 -51.60 -4.92
CA GLY A 337 27.69 -52.57 -3.83
C GLY A 337 26.46 -52.75 -2.94
N PHE A 338 25.38 -52.02 -3.18
CA PHE A 338 24.16 -52.14 -2.37
C PHE A 338 23.37 -53.39 -2.77
N ASN A 339 23.07 -54.25 -1.80
CA ASN A 339 22.27 -55.45 -2.02
C ASN A 339 21.06 -55.48 -1.09
N ILE A 340 19.86 -55.61 -1.65
CA ILE A 340 18.58 -55.69 -0.93
C ILE A 340 18.53 -56.92 -0.01
N HIS A 341 19.30 -57.97 -0.31
CA HIS A 341 19.36 -59.19 0.49
C HIS A 341 20.43 -59.16 1.59
N ASN A 342 21.20 -58.09 1.70
CA ASN A 342 22.22 -57.93 2.73
C ASN A 342 21.65 -57.15 3.92
N ASP A 343 21.39 -57.83 5.03
CA ASP A 343 20.83 -57.24 6.24
C ASP A 343 21.64 -56.04 6.75
N ASN A 344 22.96 -56.04 6.54
CA ASN A 344 23.83 -54.92 6.94
C ASN A 344 23.51 -53.62 6.19
N ASP A 345 23.14 -53.72 4.91
CA ASP A 345 22.82 -52.55 4.08
C ASP A 345 21.41 -52.05 4.38
N ILE A 346 20.47 -52.94 4.72
CA ILE A 346 19.14 -52.58 5.23
C ILE A 346 19.27 -51.87 6.59
N ILE A 347 20.12 -52.36 7.49
CA ILE A 347 20.38 -51.73 8.81
C ILE A 347 20.96 -50.33 8.62
N LYS A 348 21.87 -50.12 7.67
CA LYS A 348 22.40 -48.78 7.34
C LYS A 348 21.28 -47.83 6.90
N VAL A 349 20.41 -48.25 5.98
CA VAL A 349 19.26 -47.44 5.55
C VAL A 349 18.33 -47.11 6.72
N LEU A 350 17.99 -48.11 7.53
CA LEU A 350 17.14 -47.93 8.71
C LEU A 350 17.77 -47.01 9.76
N SER A 351 19.09 -47.04 9.92
CA SER A 351 19.82 -46.15 10.85
C SER A 351 19.77 -44.69 10.42
N ILE A 352 19.90 -44.43 9.11
CA ILE A 352 19.78 -43.09 8.52
C ILE A 352 18.33 -42.59 8.63
N ALA A 353 17.37 -43.48 8.38
CA ALA A 353 15.96 -43.14 8.52
C ALA A 353 15.59 -42.84 9.99
N LYS A 354 15.99 -43.69 10.95
CA LYS A 354 15.70 -43.48 12.37
C LYS A 354 16.33 -42.20 12.92
N SER A 355 17.56 -41.86 12.48
CA SER A 355 18.21 -40.63 12.91
C SER A 355 17.54 -39.38 12.32
N SER A 356 17.11 -39.43 11.06
CA SER A 356 16.64 -38.23 10.34
C SER A 356 15.13 -37.99 10.39
N PHE A 357 14.33 -39.02 10.66
CA PHE A 357 12.88 -38.91 10.81
C PHE A 357 12.42 -38.96 12.28
N GLY A 358 13.31 -39.28 13.23
CA GLY A 358 13.01 -39.33 14.66
C GLY A 358 13.30 -38.01 15.40
N ARG A 359 12.41 -37.61 16.32
CA ARG A 359 12.66 -36.51 17.27
C ARG A 359 13.67 -36.98 18.32
N GLY A 360 14.97 -36.69 18.15
CA GLY A 360 15.93 -36.79 19.26
C GLY A 360 17.35 -37.28 18.99
N PHE A 361 17.75 -37.59 17.74
CA PHE A 361 19.08 -38.15 17.45
C PHE A 361 20.02 -37.26 16.63
N ILE A 362 19.59 -36.07 16.24
CA ILE A 362 20.39 -35.15 15.42
C ILE A 362 20.70 -33.91 16.25
N THR A 363 21.98 -33.52 16.28
CA THR A 363 22.41 -32.27 16.92
C THR A 363 21.91 -31.10 16.10
N GLU A 364 21.41 -30.07 16.77
CA GLU A 364 20.90 -28.83 16.17
C GLU A 364 21.88 -28.24 15.13
N ILE A 365 23.19 -28.24 15.44
CA ILE A 365 24.26 -27.81 14.54
C ILE A 365 24.22 -28.56 13.18
N SER A 366 23.96 -29.86 13.20
CA SER A 366 23.93 -30.67 11.98
C SER A 366 22.63 -30.47 11.17
N GLN A 367 21.53 -30.08 11.82
CA GLN A 367 20.28 -29.66 11.15
C GLN A 367 20.45 -28.29 10.50
N LEU A 368 21.11 -27.36 11.20
CA LEU A 368 21.48 -26.06 10.67
C LEU A 368 22.41 -26.22 9.46
N GLU A 369 23.46 -27.04 9.57
CA GLU A 369 24.37 -27.30 8.47
C GLU A 369 23.65 -27.91 7.25
N ALA A 370 22.72 -28.84 7.47
CA ALA A 370 21.90 -29.41 6.41
C ALA A 370 21.05 -28.33 5.72
N THR A 371 20.39 -27.48 6.50
CA THR A 371 19.54 -26.40 6.01
C THR A 371 20.34 -25.38 5.20
N LEU A 372 21.50 -24.93 5.71
CA LEU A 372 22.35 -23.97 5.03
C LEU A 372 22.93 -24.52 3.73
N LYS A 373 23.37 -25.79 3.69
CA LYS A 373 23.91 -26.42 2.49
C LYS A 373 22.87 -26.58 1.37
N GLU A 374 21.61 -26.77 1.73
CA GLU A 374 20.52 -26.90 0.78
C GLU A 374 20.04 -25.54 0.27
N CYS A 375 19.99 -24.52 1.12
CA CYS A 375 19.43 -23.21 0.77
C CYS A 375 20.45 -22.24 0.17
N ILE A 376 21.74 -22.38 0.50
CA ILE A 376 22.75 -21.37 0.18
C ILE A 376 23.81 -21.96 -0.77
N GLN A 377 24.03 -21.28 -1.89
CA GLN A 377 25.20 -21.52 -2.72
C GLN A 377 26.44 -20.96 -2.02
N ILE A 378 27.42 -21.83 -1.75
CA ILE A 378 28.66 -21.48 -1.04
C ILE A 378 29.42 -20.33 -1.75
N SER A 379 29.32 -20.22 -3.07
CA SER A 379 29.90 -19.12 -3.86
C SER A 379 29.33 -17.77 -3.47
N LEU A 380 28.00 -17.63 -3.42
CA LEU A 380 27.31 -16.39 -3.07
C LEU A 380 27.61 -15.95 -1.63
N LEU A 381 27.68 -16.90 -0.69
CA LEU A 381 28.03 -16.60 0.70
C LEU A 381 29.45 -16.02 0.83
N LYS A 382 30.41 -16.56 0.08
CA LYS A 382 31.79 -16.06 0.09
C LYS A 382 31.88 -14.65 -0.47
N GLU A 383 31.14 -14.35 -1.54
CA GLU A 383 31.05 -13.00 -2.11
C GLU A 383 30.42 -12.02 -1.12
N PHE A 384 29.35 -12.41 -0.45
CA PHE A 384 28.69 -11.61 0.58
C PHE A 384 29.63 -11.27 1.75
N LEU A 385 30.32 -12.28 2.30
CA LEU A 385 31.28 -12.09 3.39
C LEU A 385 32.48 -11.24 2.96
N LYS A 386 32.89 -11.32 1.69
CA LYS A 386 33.95 -10.47 1.14
C LYS A 386 33.49 -9.02 1.02
N LYS A 387 32.29 -8.78 0.49
CA LYS A 387 31.67 -7.44 0.40
C LYS A 387 31.51 -6.80 1.78
N MET A 388 31.16 -7.59 2.80
CA MET A 388 31.11 -7.11 4.19
C MET A 388 32.49 -6.76 4.76
N LYS A 389 33.54 -7.53 4.46
CA LYS A 389 34.91 -7.19 4.90
C LYS A 389 35.45 -5.93 4.23
N ASP A 390 35.06 -5.68 2.98
CA ASP A 390 35.47 -4.48 2.23
C ASP A 390 34.66 -3.24 2.67
N SER A 391 33.45 -3.44 3.18
CA SER A 391 32.61 -2.41 3.79
C SER A 391 32.94 -2.32 5.29
N ASN A 392 33.98 -1.56 5.67
CA ASN A 392 34.34 -1.31 7.08
C ASN A 392 33.16 -0.66 7.86
N LEU A 393 32.24 -1.49 8.32
CA LEU A 393 31.16 -1.18 9.26
C LEU A 393 31.20 -2.25 10.35
N PHE A 394 32.25 -2.15 11.16
CA PHE A 394 32.27 -2.53 12.56
C PHE A 394 32.89 -1.39 13.35
#